data_AF-A0A803MHK6-F1
#
_entry.id   AF-A0A803MHK6-F1
#
_cell.length_a   1.000
_cell.length_b   1.000
_cell.length_c   1.000
_cell.angle_alpha   90.00
_cell.angle_beta   90.00
_cell.angle_gamma   90.00
#
_symmetry.space_group_name_H-M   'P 1'
#
loop_
_entity.id
_entity.type
_entity.pdbx_description
1 polymer ?
#
loop_
_entity_poly.entity_id
_entity_poly.type
_entity_poly.pdbx_seq_one_letter_code
_entity_poly.pdbx_strand_id
1 'polypeptide(L)'
;MGRQLNNLSGQLDIEVRRESKYIALSEISATNLKMKENLRELDIRFKNGTKEDKRVLQCLQPPCNLKILNIDGYGGERLPGWMMDNLHNHHFPCLTMIFIKNCKSCKYLCSFGRFPNLEYLFLSGLDEVEYVADNENELSQAPLFPSLIFQWDAKTEGMVGDDK
;
A
#
# COMPACT_ATOMS: atom_id res chain seq x y z
N MET A 1 22.43 -21.28 -1.87
CA MET A 1 22.95 -20.20 -2.70
C MET A 1 21.82 -19.21 -2.95
N GLY A 2 21.87 -18.04 -2.29
CA GLY A 2 20.83 -17.01 -2.40
C GLY A 2 20.88 -16.34 -3.78
N ARG A 3 19.76 -16.30 -4.49
CA ARG A 3 19.64 -15.61 -5.78
C ARG A 3 19.85 -14.11 -5.55
N GLN A 4 20.89 -13.54 -6.18
CA GLN A 4 21.13 -12.10 -6.20
C GLN A 4 19.99 -11.40 -6.94
N LEU A 5 19.15 -10.65 -6.21
CA LEU A 5 18.11 -9.76 -6.74
C LEU A 5 18.72 -8.44 -7.25
N ASN A 6 19.84 -8.52 -7.95
CA ASN A 6 20.72 -7.37 -8.23
C ASN A 6 20.57 -6.85 -9.67
N ASN A 7 19.54 -7.27 -10.40
CA ASN A 7 19.33 -6.89 -11.80
C ASN A 7 17.94 -6.28 -12.08
N LEU A 8 17.27 -5.72 -11.06
CA LEU A 8 15.94 -5.13 -11.19
C LEU A 8 16.06 -3.63 -11.49
N SER A 9 16.19 -3.28 -12.77
CA SER A 9 15.80 -1.95 -13.23
C SER A 9 14.28 -1.91 -13.38
N GLY A 10 13.65 -0.85 -12.88
CA GLY A 10 12.24 -0.54 -13.14
C GLY A 10 11.27 -1.12 -12.11
N GLN A 11 11.04 -2.44 -12.11
CA GLN A 11 9.90 -3.06 -11.42
C GLN A 11 10.31 -4.25 -10.55
N LEU A 12 9.66 -4.42 -9.40
CA LEU A 12 9.76 -5.61 -8.55
C LEU A 12 8.36 -6.08 -8.14
N ASP A 13 8.10 -7.37 -8.37
CA ASP A 13 6.88 -8.04 -7.91
C ASP A 13 7.20 -9.00 -6.75
N ILE A 14 6.46 -8.88 -5.66
CA ILE A 14 6.59 -9.70 -4.45
C ILE A 14 5.27 -10.40 -4.20
N GLU A 15 5.29 -11.72 -4.17
CA GLU A 15 4.14 -12.52 -3.73
C GLU A 15 4.43 -13.15 -2.37
N VAL A 16 3.65 -12.76 -1.37
CA VAL A 16 3.73 -13.30 -0.02
C VAL A 16 2.81 -14.51 0.07
N ARG A 17 3.41 -15.70 0.14
CA ARG A 17 2.72 -16.98 0.34
C ARG A 17 3.01 -17.51 1.74
N ARG A 18 1.96 -17.95 2.44
CA ARG A 18 2.11 -18.69 3.71
C ARG A 18 1.97 -20.18 3.45
N GLU A 19 3.08 -20.82 3.11
CA GLU A 19 3.14 -22.29 3.02
C GLU A 19 3.48 -22.94 4.38
N SER A 20 3.87 -22.14 5.37
CA SER A 20 4.18 -22.58 6.74
C SER A 20 3.61 -21.64 7.79
N LYS A 21 3.34 -22.17 8.99
CA LYS A 21 2.74 -21.49 10.15
C LYS A 21 3.55 -20.28 10.67
N TYR A 22 4.78 -20.10 10.17
CA TYR A 22 5.69 -19.01 10.51
C TYR A 22 6.19 -18.33 9.25
N ILE A 23 6.09 -17.00 9.20
CA ILE A 23 6.84 -16.18 8.27
C ILE A 23 8.22 -15.96 8.88
N ALA A 24 9.29 -16.40 8.21
CA ALA A 24 10.65 -16.10 8.63
C ALA A 24 10.94 -14.61 8.38
N LEU A 25 10.57 -13.75 9.33
CA LEU A 25 10.82 -12.31 9.26
C LEU A 25 12.30 -11.97 9.07
N SER A 26 13.20 -12.86 9.45
CA SER A 26 14.64 -12.77 9.20
C SER A 26 14.96 -12.70 7.70
N GLU A 27 14.28 -13.49 6.86
CA GLU A 27 14.50 -13.48 5.41
C GLU A 27 13.99 -12.18 4.76
N ILE A 28 12.87 -11.66 5.29
CA ILE A 28 12.29 -10.38 4.83
C ILE A 28 13.14 -9.19 5.32
N SER A 29 13.69 -9.24 6.54
CA SER A 29 14.61 -8.20 7.02
C SER A 29 15.90 -8.11 6.21
N ALA A 30 16.31 -9.20 5.54
CA ALA A 30 17.43 -9.19 4.62
C ALA A 30 17.09 -8.51 3.28
N THR A 31 15.80 -8.35 2.95
CA THR A 31 15.34 -7.61 1.77
C THR A 31 15.38 -6.10 2.05
N ASN A 32 16.56 -5.50 1.95
CA ASN A 32 16.73 -4.05 2.07
C ASN A 32 16.28 -3.33 0.79
N LEU A 33 14.96 -3.27 0.56
CA LEU A 33 14.37 -2.60 -0.61
C LEU A 33 14.67 -1.11 -0.65
N LYS A 34 14.82 -0.47 0.52
CA LYS A 34 15.15 0.94 0.67
C LYS A 34 16.46 1.33 -0.05
N MET A 35 17.41 0.41 -0.19
CA MET A 35 18.68 0.63 -0.89
C MET A 35 18.62 0.34 -2.41
N LYS A 36 17.48 -0.09 -2.95
CA LYS A 36 17.33 -0.39 -4.39
C LYS A 36 17.01 0.87 -5.18
N GLU A 37 17.97 1.77 -5.32
CA GLU A 37 17.79 3.10 -5.96
C GLU A 37 17.29 3.07 -7.42
N ASN A 38 17.32 1.93 -8.11
CA ASN A 38 16.77 1.81 -9.47
C ASN A 38 15.33 1.29 -9.51
N LEU A 39 14.75 0.98 -8.35
CA LEU A 39 13.37 0.54 -8.25
C LEU A 39 12.43 1.74 -8.47
N ARG A 40 11.48 1.58 -9.38
CA ARG A 40 10.46 2.58 -9.71
C ARG A 40 9.05 2.05 -9.46
N GLU A 41 8.85 0.75 -9.54
CA GLU A 41 7.56 0.11 -9.40
C GLU A 41 7.65 -1.06 -8.44
N LEU A 42 6.74 -1.13 -7.49
CA LEU A 42 6.68 -2.19 -6.49
C LEU A 42 5.26 -2.75 -6.43
N ASP A 43 5.12 -4.02 -6.79
CA ASP A 43 3.89 -4.78 -6.65
C ASP A 43 4.03 -5.78 -5.51
N ILE A 44 3.13 -5.71 -4.53
CA ILE A 44 3.10 -6.63 -3.39
C ILE A 44 1.74 -7.31 -3.32
N ARG A 45 1.71 -8.63 -3.49
CA ARG A 45 0.51 -9.46 -3.43
C ARG A 45 0.55 -10.40 -2.24
N PHE A 46 -0.46 -10.34 -1.40
CA PHE A 46 -0.63 -11.23 -0.25
C PHE A 46 -1.66 -12.31 -0.60
N LYS A 47 -1.21 -13.56 -0.72
CA LYS A 47 -2.10 -14.72 -0.88
C LYS A 47 -2.67 -15.09 0.48
N ASN A 48 -4.00 -15.07 0.60
CA ASN A 48 -4.73 -15.34 1.85
C ASN A 48 -4.26 -14.42 2.99
N GLY A 49 -4.34 -13.10 2.79
CA GLY A 49 -3.87 -12.09 3.74
C GLY A 49 -4.35 -12.31 5.18
N THR A 50 -3.50 -11.96 6.15
CA THR A 50 -3.84 -12.00 7.59
C THR A 50 -3.23 -10.80 8.31
N LYS A 51 -3.64 -10.60 9.57
CA LYS A 51 -3.12 -9.55 10.43
C LYS A 51 -1.60 -9.51 10.58
N GLU A 52 -0.90 -10.63 10.37
CA GLU A 52 0.57 -10.69 10.46
C GLU A 52 1.27 -9.98 9.29
N ASP A 53 0.55 -9.73 8.20
CA ASP A 53 1.11 -9.01 7.03
C ASP A 53 1.60 -7.62 7.38
N LYS A 54 1.08 -7.01 8.45
CA LYS A 54 1.57 -5.71 8.93
C LYS A 54 3.08 -5.71 9.17
N ARG A 55 3.62 -6.83 9.68
CA ARG A 55 5.06 -6.96 9.96
C ARG A 55 5.85 -7.13 8.67
N VAL A 56 5.31 -7.90 7.73
CA VAL A 56 5.91 -8.11 6.41
C VAL A 56 5.97 -6.80 5.65
N LEU A 57 4.83 -6.12 5.50
CA LEU A 57 4.71 -4.88 4.75
C LEU A 57 5.55 -3.76 5.38
N GLN A 58 5.69 -3.74 6.71
CA GLN A 58 6.61 -2.82 7.40
C GLN A 58 8.08 -3.05 7.01
N CYS A 59 8.50 -4.30 6.81
CA CYS A 59 9.87 -4.64 6.38
C CYS A 59 10.11 -4.37 4.88
N LEU A 60 9.07 -4.32 4.06
CA LEU A 60 9.15 -4.07 2.62
C LEU A 60 9.17 -2.57 2.28
N GLN A 61 9.84 -1.73 3.09
CA GLN A 61 9.92 -0.30 2.86
C GLN A 61 10.62 0.00 1.50
N PRO A 62 9.94 0.66 0.54
CA PRO A 62 10.54 0.99 -0.74
C PRO A 62 11.56 2.14 -0.64
N PRO A 63 12.40 2.33 -1.68
CA PRO A 63 13.24 3.52 -1.80
C PRO A 63 12.39 4.76 -2.11
N CYS A 64 12.92 5.95 -1.79
CA CYS A 64 12.19 7.21 -1.94
C CYS A 64 11.83 7.56 -3.40
N ASN A 65 12.55 7.03 -4.38
CA ASN A 65 12.33 7.29 -5.80
C ASN A 65 11.36 6.32 -6.48
N LEU A 66 10.58 5.57 -5.69
CA LEU A 66 9.46 4.79 -6.17
C LEU A 66 8.43 5.72 -6.83
N LYS A 67 7.92 5.30 -8.00
CA LYS A 67 6.86 5.96 -8.78
C LYS A 67 5.51 5.29 -8.65
N ILE A 68 5.49 3.96 -8.61
CA ILE A 68 4.25 3.17 -8.58
C ILE A 68 4.30 2.18 -7.42
N LEU A 69 3.23 2.16 -6.63
CA LEU A 69 3.03 1.20 -5.55
C LEU A 69 1.70 0.46 -5.75
N ASN A 70 1.75 -0.87 -5.86
CA ASN A 70 0.58 -1.74 -5.84
C ASN A 70 0.60 -2.64 -4.60
N ILE A 71 -0.50 -2.66 -3.85
CA ILE A 71 -0.72 -3.54 -2.71
C ILE A 71 -2.03 -4.29 -2.94
N ASP A 72 -1.97 -5.62 -2.98
CA ASP A 72 -3.12 -6.48 -3.23
C ASP A 72 -3.27 -7.54 -2.13
N GLY A 73 -4.48 -7.70 -1.60
CA GLY A 73 -4.84 -8.79 -0.69
C GLY A 73 -4.27 -8.65 0.73
N TYR A 74 -3.75 -7.48 1.10
CA TYR A 74 -3.16 -7.24 2.42
C TYR A 74 -4.20 -7.43 3.54
N GLY A 75 -3.88 -8.28 4.52
CA GLY A 75 -4.79 -8.63 5.60
C GLY A 75 -4.57 -7.91 6.93
N GLY A 76 -3.71 -6.89 6.97
CA GLY A 76 -3.51 -6.07 8.16
C GLY A 76 -4.53 -4.93 8.26
N GLU A 77 -4.83 -4.52 9.49
CA GLU A 77 -5.86 -3.50 9.76
C GLU A 77 -5.40 -2.08 9.41
N ARG A 78 -4.09 -1.82 9.39
CA ARG A 78 -3.51 -0.50 9.14
C ARG A 78 -2.36 -0.62 8.16
N LEU A 79 -2.21 0.38 7.29
CA LEU A 79 -1.05 0.53 6.42
C LEU A 79 0.24 0.73 7.25
N PRO A 80 1.43 0.40 6.72
CA PRO A 80 2.68 0.43 7.48
C PRO A 80 3.09 1.85 7.86
N GLY A 81 3.92 1.99 8.89
CA GLY A 81 4.39 3.29 9.40
C GLY A 81 5.09 4.13 8.32
N TRP A 82 5.88 3.51 7.43
CA TRP A 82 6.50 4.24 6.31
C TRP A 82 5.47 4.86 5.33
N MET A 83 4.23 4.39 5.34
CA MET A 83 3.11 4.93 4.56
C MET A 83 2.13 5.78 5.38
N MET A 84 2.15 5.69 6.72
CA MET A 84 1.24 6.39 7.63
C MET A 84 1.89 7.56 8.39
N ASP A 85 3.20 7.48 8.68
CA ASP A 85 3.85 8.38 9.63
C ASP A 85 4.09 9.74 8.99
N ASN A 86 3.56 10.79 9.62
CA ASN A 86 3.52 12.18 9.15
C ASN A 86 4.80 12.97 9.52
N LEU A 87 5.94 12.30 9.63
CA LEU A 87 7.17 12.95 10.11
C LEU A 87 7.86 13.72 8.98
N HIS A 88 7.32 14.92 8.70
CA HIS A 88 7.99 16.11 8.18
C HIS A 88 8.78 16.04 6.86
N ASN A 89 8.82 14.90 6.17
CA ASN A 89 9.51 14.74 4.91
C ASN A 89 8.62 14.00 3.92
N HIS A 90 8.51 14.54 2.70
CA HIS A 90 7.99 13.87 1.52
C HIS A 90 8.81 12.60 1.26
N HIS A 91 8.53 11.52 1.98
CA HIS A 91 9.38 10.31 1.99
C HIS A 91 9.39 9.61 0.62
N PHE A 92 8.41 9.91 -0.23
CA PHE A 92 8.30 9.40 -1.58
C PHE A 92 7.98 10.55 -2.55
N PRO A 93 8.94 11.43 -2.85
CA PRO A 93 8.71 12.58 -3.73
C PRO A 93 8.41 12.17 -5.17
N CYS A 94 8.76 10.96 -5.58
CA CYS A 94 8.53 10.48 -6.94
C CYS A 94 7.25 9.67 -7.12
N LEU A 95 6.48 9.42 -6.05
CA LEU A 95 5.32 8.53 -6.09
C LEU A 95 4.15 9.22 -6.80
N THR A 96 3.76 8.68 -7.95
CA THR A 96 2.70 9.22 -8.80
C THR A 96 1.45 8.34 -8.84
N MET A 97 1.57 7.04 -8.57
CA MET A 97 0.44 6.12 -8.62
C MET A 97 0.42 5.16 -7.42
N ILE A 98 -0.75 5.05 -6.80
CA ILE A 98 -1.00 4.11 -5.71
C ILE A 98 -2.24 3.27 -6.03
N PHE A 99 -2.09 1.96 -5.92
CA PHE A 99 -3.16 0.98 -6.06
C PHE A 99 -3.25 0.15 -4.78
N ILE A 100 -4.42 0.16 -4.13
CA ILE A 100 -4.71 -0.69 -2.96
C ILE A 100 -5.97 -1.50 -3.26
N LYS A 101 -5.82 -2.81 -3.35
CA LYS A 101 -6.86 -3.72 -3.85
C LYS A 101 -7.09 -4.89 -2.91
N ASN A 102 -8.33 -5.29 -2.74
CA ASN A 102 -8.72 -6.51 -2.01
C ASN A 102 -8.20 -6.58 -0.56
N CYS A 103 -7.87 -5.44 0.06
CA CYS A 103 -7.38 -5.36 1.44
C CYS A 103 -8.57 -5.27 2.41
N LYS A 104 -9.40 -6.31 2.44
CA LYS A 104 -10.74 -6.28 3.04
C LYS A 104 -10.76 -5.88 4.51
N SER A 105 -9.76 -6.34 5.28
CA SER A 105 -9.65 -6.06 6.71
C SER A 105 -8.93 -4.74 7.02
N CYS A 106 -8.53 -3.95 6.01
CA CYS A 106 -7.87 -2.68 6.22
C CYS A 106 -8.89 -1.62 6.68
N LYS A 107 -8.73 -1.14 7.90
CA LYS A 107 -9.61 -0.17 8.56
C LYS A 107 -9.11 1.26 8.48
N TYR A 108 -7.78 1.41 8.47
CA TYR A 108 -7.10 2.69 8.61
C TYR A 108 -6.20 2.98 7.41
N LEU A 109 -6.60 3.98 6.62
CA LEU A 109 -5.83 4.51 5.49
C LEU A 109 -5.07 5.78 5.90
N CYS A 110 -3.96 6.08 5.20
CA CYS A 110 -3.23 7.34 5.36
C CYS A 110 -3.95 8.48 4.61
N SER A 111 -3.70 9.74 5.00
CA SER A 111 -3.92 10.87 4.07
C SER A 111 -3.00 10.68 2.87
N PHE A 112 -3.58 10.35 1.71
CA PHE A 112 -2.83 10.29 0.46
C PHE A 112 -2.43 11.68 -0.03
N GLY A 113 -3.01 12.72 0.55
CA GLY A 113 -2.76 14.09 0.14
C GLY A 113 -1.38 14.64 0.46
N ARG A 114 -0.62 13.93 1.28
CA ARG A 114 0.77 14.24 1.62
C ARG A 114 1.79 13.86 0.54
N PHE A 115 1.37 13.11 -0.49
CA PHE A 115 2.23 12.72 -1.59
C PHE A 115 2.19 13.81 -2.68
N PRO A 116 3.27 14.59 -2.87
CA PRO A 116 3.21 15.88 -3.56
C PRO A 116 3.02 15.74 -5.08
N ASN A 117 3.35 14.58 -5.64
CA ASN A 117 3.26 14.28 -7.06
C ASN A 117 2.27 13.14 -7.34
N LEU A 118 1.36 12.82 -6.41
CA LEU A 118 0.38 11.76 -6.63
C LEU A 118 -0.66 12.20 -7.67
N GLU A 119 -0.72 11.47 -8.77
CA GLU A 119 -1.60 11.72 -9.91
C GLU A 119 -2.78 10.72 -9.93
N TYR A 120 -2.55 9.50 -9.44
CA TYR A 120 -3.55 8.43 -9.50
C TYR A 120 -3.65 7.66 -8.18
N LEU A 121 -4.88 7.54 -7.67
CA LEU A 121 -5.21 6.74 -6.51
C LEU A 121 -6.38 5.82 -6.82
N PHE A 122 -6.13 4.52 -6.76
CA PHE A 122 -7.14 3.49 -6.95
C PHE A 122 -7.30 2.63 -5.70
N LEU A 123 -8.52 2.62 -5.18
CA LEU A 123 -8.89 1.89 -3.98
C LEU A 123 -10.09 0.98 -4.32
N SER A 124 -9.96 -0.32 -4.10
CA SER A 124 -11.01 -1.29 -4.45
C SER A 124 -11.01 -2.48 -3.50
N GLY A 125 -12.18 -2.99 -3.15
CA GLY A 125 -12.30 -4.17 -2.28
C GLY A 125 -11.77 -3.94 -0.86
N LEU A 126 -12.09 -2.78 -0.29
CA LEU A 126 -11.73 -2.34 1.05
C LEU A 126 -12.98 -2.34 1.95
N ASP A 127 -13.34 -3.52 2.46
CA ASP A 127 -14.65 -3.77 3.08
C ASP A 127 -14.81 -3.13 4.47
N GLU A 128 -13.73 -2.95 5.24
CA GLU A 128 -13.75 -2.50 6.64
C GLU A 128 -13.19 -1.08 6.86
N VAL A 129 -13.01 -0.26 5.81
CA VAL A 129 -12.43 1.09 5.99
C VAL A 129 -13.34 1.97 6.84
N GLU A 130 -12.81 2.41 7.98
CA GLU A 130 -13.52 3.25 8.96
C GLU A 130 -12.92 4.67 9.03
N TYR A 131 -11.61 4.82 8.82
CA TYR A 131 -10.91 6.09 9.04
C TYR A 131 -9.81 6.36 8.01
N VAL A 132 -9.78 7.59 7.50
CA VAL A 132 -8.67 8.15 6.73
C VAL A 132 -7.99 9.17 7.64
N ALA A 133 -6.71 8.96 7.96
CA ALA A 133 -5.97 9.88 8.83
C ALA A 133 -5.96 11.28 8.25
N ASP A 134 -6.52 12.25 8.97
CA ASP A 134 -6.57 13.65 8.56
C ASP A 134 -5.24 14.33 8.92
N ASN A 135 -4.71 15.12 8.01
CA ASN A 135 -3.53 15.92 8.25
C ASN A 135 -3.93 17.10 9.14
N GLU A 136 -3.71 16.95 10.45
CA GLU A 136 -3.94 18.02 11.42
C GLU A 136 -3.20 19.30 10.99
N ASN A 137 -4.00 20.35 10.77
CA ASN A 137 -3.67 21.76 10.59
C ASN A 137 -3.58 22.27 9.13
N GLU A 138 -4.74 22.60 8.54
CA GLU A 138 -5.10 24.01 8.26
C GLU A 138 -6.56 24.13 7.79
N LEU A 139 -7.30 25.00 8.46
CA LEU A 139 -8.63 25.47 8.07
C LEU A 139 -8.55 26.17 6.70
N SER A 140 -8.73 25.46 5.58
CA SER A 140 -9.12 26.10 4.32
C SER A 140 -9.74 25.12 3.32
N GLN A 141 -10.74 25.64 2.61
CA GLN A 141 -11.58 24.95 1.65
C GLN A 141 -10.81 24.63 0.36
N ALA A 142 -10.71 23.35 0.00
CA ALA A 142 -10.73 22.77 -1.36
C ALA A 142 -10.27 21.30 -1.28
N PRO A 143 -10.72 20.39 -2.17
CA PRO A 143 -10.00 19.14 -2.36
C PRO A 143 -8.58 19.50 -2.85
N LEU A 144 -7.55 19.12 -2.10
CA LEU A 144 -6.14 19.45 -2.32
C LEU A 144 -5.54 18.88 -3.64
N PHE A 145 -6.33 18.38 -4.58
CA PHE A 145 -5.82 17.68 -5.76
C PHE A 145 -6.63 17.98 -7.03
N PRO A 146 -6.26 19.03 -7.79
CA PRO A 146 -6.87 19.29 -9.10
C PRO A 146 -6.62 18.17 -10.13
N SER A 147 -5.56 17.38 -9.94
CA SER A 147 -5.06 16.37 -10.89
C SER A 147 -5.26 14.93 -10.44
N LEU A 148 -5.72 14.69 -9.21
CA LEU A 148 -5.83 13.33 -8.68
C LEU A 148 -7.05 12.64 -9.28
N ILE A 149 -6.80 11.62 -10.09
CA ILE A 149 -7.84 10.70 -10.49
C ILE A 149 -8.05 9.73 -9.33
N PHE A 150 -9.13 9.94 -8.59
CA PHE A 150 -9.59 9.07 -7.53
C PHE A 150 -10.64 8.10 -8.06
N GLN A 151 -10.34 6.81 -7.98
CA GLN A 151 -11.30 5.77 -8.29
C GLN A 151 -11.49 4.88 -7.06
N TRP A 152 -12.71 4.92 -6.52
CA TRP A 152 -13.16 4.08 -5.43
C TRP A 152 -14.28 3.18 -5.93
N ASP A 153 -14.06 1.86 -5.87
CA ASP A 153 -15.10 0.88 -6.15
C ASP A 153 -15.67 0.38 -4.81
N ALA A 154 -16.77 1.01 -4.38
CA ALA A 154 -17.56 0.53 -3.25
C ALA A 154 -18.32 -0.72 -3.70
N LYS A 155 -18.38 -1.75 -2.85
CA LYS A 155 -19.27 -2.89 -3.09
C LYS A 155 -20.68 -2.36 -3.37
N THR A 156 -21.19 -2.62 -4.58
CA THR A 156 -22.63 -2.69 -4.80
C THR A 156 -23.12 -3.86 -3.97
N GLU A 157 -23.90 -3.57 -2.93
CA GLU A 157 -24.71 -4.59 -2.26
C GLU A 157 -25.52 -5.30 -3.34
N GLY A 158 -25.22 -6.58 -3.57
CA GLY A 158 -26.09 -7.44 -4.35
C GLY A 158 -27.39 -7.62 -3.57
N MET A 159 -28.41 -6.84 -3.93
CA MET A 159 -29.80 -7.23 -3.72
C MET A 159 -30.01 -8.57 -4.44
N VAL A 160 -30.01 -9.66 -3.68
CA VAL A 160 -30.86 -10.83 -3.94
C VAL A 160 -31.84 -10.79 -2.78
N GLY A 161 -33.02 -10.20 -2.92
CA GLY A 161 -34.03 -10.63 -3.88
C GLY A 161 -34.77 -11.77 -3.24
N ASP A 162 -35.82 -11.42 -2.47
CA ASP A 162 -36.78 -12.38 -1.92
C ASP A 162 -37.23 -13.37 -2.99
N ASP A 163 -37.26 -14.66 -2.66
CA ASP A 163 -38.16 -15.60 -3.33
C ASP A 163 -38.58 -16.73 -2.37
N LYS A 164 -39.80 -16.52 -1.86
CA LYS A 164 -40.86 -17.44 -1.41
C LYS A 164 -40.62 -18.49 -0.32
#